data_AF-A0A2I0T7E9-F1
#
_entry.id   AF-A0A2I0T7E9-F1
#
_cell.length_a   1.000
_cell.length_b   1.000
_cell.length_c   1.000
_cell.angle_alpha   90.00
_cell.angle_beta   90.00
_cell.angle_gamma   90.00
#
_symmetry.space_group_name_H-M   'P 1'
#
loop_
_entity.id
_entity.type
_entity.pdbx_description
1 polymer ?
#
loop_
_entity_poly.entity_id
_entity_poly.type
_entity_poly.pdbx_seq_one_letter_code
_entity_poly.pdbx_strand_id
1 'polypeptide(L)'
;MNNSHFPVPARPSNSSFLHQTFPITSRSLHVDCKVTSRFAHTVITSKIVNRANESREATFEVELPKTAFITNFSMSIDGKVYPGIIKEKVSAQKEYDAAVSRGQSAGLVKITGRKLEQFHVSVSIAAASKVTFELTYEELLKRQLGKFELLIKVRPKQLVKHFQIVNGYFVHYFAPHEMPVFPKNVIFVIDRSGSMAGRKIEQTRDALLKILQDLRPEDHFSFITFNRKVVEWKSSLLQATAKNVASAAGFVQTLSASGGETNVEVIQESIQKAVNGKYALFCLGFGFDVSYRFLEKMALSNGGIARRIYENADAALQLQGFYQEVATPILMKIEMQYPENAVERLTKNNFKLFFEGSEIIVSGKISNEVDLLPVEITAQSHSSDLTLKEEANVKEREQVFQNQSYIFGNFIERLWAYLTIQQLLEKSISAQEEDQKTLEAQALELSLQYSFVTPLTSMVVTKPAGQEQTELANKPTEAGKWGIEQPP
;
A
#
# COMPACT_ATOMS: atom_id res chain seq x y z
N MET A 1 24.70 72.70 48.46
CA MET A 1 25.52 71.58 47.94
C MET A 1 25.11 70.32 48.67
N ASN A 2 24.92 69.22 47.93
CA ASN A 2 25.08 67.78 48.28
C ASN A 2 24.53 67.26 49.63
N ASN A 3 23.81 66.12 49.71
CA ASN A 3 23.49 65.07 48.73
C ASN A 3 22.06 64.53 48.96
N SER A 4 21.37 64.19 47.88
CA SER A 4 20.06 63.54 47.91
C SER A 4 20.19 62.01 47.91
N HIS A 5 19.59 61.35 48.90
CA HIS A 5 19.30 59.92 48.90
C HIS A 5 17.79 59.75 48.78
N PHE A 6 17.31 59.25 47.64
CA PHE A 6 15.90 58.91 47.43
C PHE A 6 15.73 57.38 47.40
N PRO A 7 14.64 56.84 47.97
CA PRO A 7 14.48 55.40 48.18
C PRO A 7 14.02 54.66 46.92
N VAL A 8 14.30 53.35 46.90
CA VAL A 8 13.89 52.42 45.84
C VAL A 8 12.35 52.28 45.83
N PRO A 9 11.66 52.44 44.67
CA PRO A 9 10.23 52.21 44.59
C PRO A 9 9.87 50.72 44.77
N ALA A 10 8.82 50.45 45.54
CA ALA A 10 8.27 49.10 45.69
C ALA A 10 7.70 48.58 44.35
N ARG A 11 7.80 47.27 44.12
CA ARG A 11 7.17 46.61 42.96
C ARG A 11 5.64 46.79 43.02
N PRO A 12 4.97 47.14 41.92
CA PRO A 12 3.52 47.12 41.87
C PRO A 12 2.99 45.68 42.02
N SER A 13 1.88 45.55 42.75
CA SER A 13 1.18 44.30 42.99
C SER A 13 0.44 43.83 41.72
N ASN A 14 0.94 42.78 41.06
CA ASN A 14 0.21 42.11 39.98
C ASN A 14 -0.91 41.24 40.55
N SER A 15 -2.12 41.80 40.59
CA SER A 15 -3.38 41.05 40.69
C SER A 15 -4.21 41.31 39.43
N SER A 16 -4.85 40.26 38.90
CA SER A 16 -5.53 40.18 37.58
C SER A 16 -4.56 40.15 36.37
N PHE A 17 -4.69 39.27 35.37
CA PHE A 17 -5.68 38.21 35.11
C PHE A 17 -4.98 36.88 34.78
N LEU A 18 -5.28 35.81 35.54
CA LEU A 18 -5.12 34.43 35.07
C LEU A 18 -6.50 33.86 34.75
N HIS A 19 -7.08 34.26 33.60
CA HIS A 19 -8.18 33.48 33.05
C HIS A 19 -7.62 32.22 32.41
N GLN A 20 -8.04 31.07 32.92
CA GLN A 20 -7.73 29.75 32.40
C GLN A 20 -8.08 29.67 30.91
N THR A 21 -7.10 29.32 30.08
CA THR A 21 -7.37 28.79 28.73
C THR A 21 -7.89 27.36 28.87
N PHE A 22 -9.18 27.23 29.18
CA PHE A 22 -9.85 25.92 29.17
C PHE A 22 -9.70 25.26 27.79
N PRO A 23 -9.27 23.99 27.72
CA PRO A 23 -9.49 23.18 26.53
C PRO A 23 -11.00 22.97 26.38
N ILE A 24 -11.62 23.77 25.52
CA ILE A 24 -13.08 23.77 25.25
C ILE A 24 -13.54 22.38 24.72
N THR A 25 -12.61 21.56 24.25
CA THR A 25 -12.87 20.21 23.76
C THR A 25 -11.90 19.21 24.38
N SER A 26 -12.40 18.20 25.11
CA SER A 26 -11.55 17.08 25.58
C SER A 26 -11.55 15.94 24.58
N ARG A 27 -10.37 15.50 24.13
CA ARG A 27 -10.17 14.46 23.11
C ARG A 27 -9.35 13.30 23.68
N SER A 28 -9.81 12.06 23.46
CA SER A 28 -9.00 10.85 23.67
C SER A 28 -8.90 10.07 22.37
N LEU A 29 -7.70 9.59 22.03
CA LEU A 29 -7.44 8.73 20.88
C LEU A 29 -6.89 7.40 21.41
N HIS A 30 -7.53 6.30 21.01
CA HIS A 30 -7.05 4.95 21.22
C HIS A 30 -6.72 4.35 19.85
N VAL A 31 -5.59 3.66 19.76
CA VAL A 31 -5.20 2.88 18.58
C VAL A 31 -4.86 1.49 19.08
N ASP A 32 -5.50 0.52 18.46
CA ASP A 32 -5.55 -0.88 18.83
C ASP A 32 -5.21 -1.67 17.55
N CYS A 33 -4.30 -2.64 17.62
CA CYS A 33 -3.79 -3.31 16.43
C CYS A 33 -3.50 -4.79 16.69
N LYS A 34 -4.36 -5.66 16.15
CA LYS A 34 -4.09 -7.10 15.96
C LYS A 34 -3.05 -7.23 14.85
N VAL A 35 -1.89 -7.85 15.06
CA VAL A 35 -1.07 -8.37 13.96
C VAL A 35 -0.95 -9.88 14.05
N THR A 36 -1.83 -10.56 13.35
CA THR A 36 -1.78 -12.01 13.28
C THR A 36 -1.16 -12.44 11.99
N SER A 37 -0.08 -13.22 12.06
CA SER A 37 0.48 -13.87 10.88
C SER A 37 0.51 -12.89 9.69
N ARG A 38 1.19 -11.75 9.90
CA ARG A 38 1.32 -10.65 8.94
C ARG A 38 0.02 -9.90 8.59
N PHE A 39 -1.18 -10.37 8.91
CA PHE A 39 -2.43 -9.62 8.72
C PHE A 39 -2.68 -8.69 9.92
N ALA A 40 -2.65 -7.39 9.67
CA ALA A 40 -2.88 -6.33 10.64
C ALA A 40 -4.35 -5.88 10.60
N HIS A 41 -5.06 -5.96 11.71
CA HIS A 41 -6.39 -5.38 11.91
C HIS A 41 -6.26 -4.26 12.93
N THR A 42 -6.51 -3.02 12.51
CA THR A 42 -6.31 -1.82 13.33
C THR A 42 -7.63 -1.12 13.58
N VAL A 43 -7.97 -0.92 14.85
CA VAL A 43 -9.11 -0.10 15.31
C VAL A 43 -8.58 1.22 15.86
N ILE A 44 -9.17 2.32 15.43
CA ILE A 44 -8.86 3.67 15.91
C ILE A 44 -10.12 4.33 16.45
N THR A 45 -10.17 4.50 17.77
CA THR A 45 -11.31 5.12 18.46
C THR A 45 -10.93 6.53 18.93
N SER A 46 -11.65 7.55 18.47
CA SER A 46 -11.47 8.94 18.88
C SER A 46 -12.72 9.49 19.52
N LYS A 47 -12.67 9.77 20.83
CA LYS A 47 -13.77 10.42 21.56
C LYS A 47 -13.49 11.90 21.73
N ILE A 48 -14.49 12.73 21.43
CA ILE A 48 -14.45 14.19 21.47
C ILE A 48 -15.66 14.67 22.27
N VAL A 49 -15.44 15.51 23.29
CA VAL A 49 -16.51 16.11 24.10
C VAL A 49 -16.45 17.62 23.95
N ASN A 50 -17.52 18.23 23.43
CA ASN A 50 -17.68 19.68 23.41
C ASN A 50 -18.10 20.16 24.80
N ARG A 51 -17.27 20.98 25.44
CA ARG A 51 -17.58 21.61 26.73
C ARG A 51 -18.06 23.06 26.58
N ALA A 52 -18.21 23.55 25.36
CA ALA A 52 -18.82 24.85 25.09
C ALA A 52 -20.34 24.83 25.35
N ASN A 53 -20.88 26.03 25.51
CA ASN A 53 -22.31 26.36 25.54
C ASN A 53 -22.92 26.57 24.14
N GLU A 54 -22.14 26.37 23.09
CA GLU A 54 -22.55 26.49 21.68
C GLU A 54 -22.15 25.24 20.88
N SER A 55 -22.67 25.07 19.67
CA SER A 55 -22.23 24.00 18.77
C SER A 55 -20.80 24.23 18.29
N ARG A 56 -20.03 23.15 18.16
CA ARG A 56 -18.65 23.18 17.67
C ARG A 56 -18.41 22.05 16.69
N GLU A 57 -17.49 22.28 15.76
CA GLU A 57 -17.06 21.27 14.81
C GLU A 57 -16.12 20.26 15.49
N ALA A 58 -16.37 18.97 15.26
CA ALA A 58 -15.56 17.86 15.74
C ALA A 58 -14.99 17.08 14.55
N THR A 59 -13.68 17.23 14.33
CA THR A 59 -12.96 16.54 13.27
C THR A 59 -12.37 15.21 13.73
N PHE A 60 -12.39 14.23 12.85
CA PHE A 60 -11.66 12.97 12.95
C PHE A 60 -10.72 12.86 11.75
N GLU A 61 -9.44 12.67 12.03
CA GLU A 61 -8.39 12.60 11.01
C GLU A 61 -7.41 11.49 11.38
N VAL A 62 -7.18 10.58 10.45
CA VAL A 62 -6.27 9.43 10.56
C VAL A 62 -5.50 9.31 9.25
N GLU A 63 -4.19 9.06 9.32
CA GLU A 63 -3.43 8.57 8.18
C GLU A 63 -3.22 7.05 8.30
N LEU A 64 -3.66 6.29 7.30
CA LEU A 64 -3.61 4.82 7.22
C LEU A 64 -2.83 4.36 5.97
N PRO A 65 -2.27 3.14 5.93
CA PRO A 65 -1.55 2.64 4.76
C PRO A 65 -2.40 2.52 3.49
N LYS A 66 -1.80 2.83 2.33
CA LYS A 66 -2.42 2.60 1.01
C LYS A 66 -2.75 1.13 0.74
N THR A 67 -2.01 0.23 1.37
CA THR A 67 -2.25 -1.21 1.38
C THR A 67 -3.53 -1.60 2.13
N ALA A 68 -3.96 -0.82 3.10
CA ALA A 68 -5.13 -1.16 3.91
C ALA A 68 -6.46 -0.95 3.17
N PHE A 69 -7.42 -1.82 3.47
CA PHE A 69 -8.83 -1.58 3.19
C PHE A 69 -9.53 -1.16 4.48
N ILE A 70 -10.35 -0.10 4.42
CA ILE A 70 -11.25 0.28 5.52
C ILE A 70 -12.37 -0.76 5.59
N THR A 71 -12.72 -1.20 6.79
CA THR A 71 -13.71 -2.26 7.01
C THR A 71 -14.92 -1.83 7.83
N ASN A 72 -14.71 -0.87 8.72
CA ASN A 72 -15.77 -0.25 9.49
C ASN A 72 -15.44 1.23 9.68
N PHE A 73 -16.48 2.06 9.67
CA PHE A 73 -16.44 3.34 10.34
C PHE A 73 -17.78 3.53 11.05
N SER A 74 -17.75 4.00 12.29
CA SER A 74 -18.95 4.43 12.98
C SER A 74 -18.74 5.72 13.73
N MET A 75 -19.82 6.47 13.88
CA MET A 75 -19.89 7.67 14.69
C MET A 75 -20.99 7.48 15.73
N SER A 76 -20.72 7.72 17.01
CA SER A 76 -21.72 7.72 18.07
C SER A 76 -21.86 9.11 18.68
N ILE A 77 -23.00 9.77 18.48
CA ILE A 77 -23.30 11.09 19.08
C ILE A 77 -24.26 10.86 20.24
N ASP A 78 -23.83 11.24 21.45
CA ASP A 78 -24.58 11.08 22.70
C ASP A 78 -25.17 9.68 22.96
N GLY A 79 -24.58 8.64 22.36
CA GLY A 79 -24.99 7.24 22.47
C GLY A 79 -25.77 6.70 21.27
N LYS A 80 -26.30 7.56 20.38
CA LYS A 80 -26.89 7.13 19.11
C LYS A 80 -25.78 6.82 18.10
N VAL A 81 -25.72 5.57 17.65
CA VAL A 81 -24.73 5.08 16.68
C VAL A 81 -25.20 5.31 15.26
N TYR A 82 -24.26 5.75 14.42
CA TYR A 82 -24.39 6.02 13.00
C TYR A 82 -23.32 5.18 12.27
N PRO A 83 -23.67 3.98 11.79
CA PRO A 83 -22.73 3.10 11.10
C PRO A 83 -22.50 3.57 9.65
N GLY A 84 -21.28 3.39 9.17
CA GLY A 84 -20.96 3.48 7.75
C GLY A 84 -21.41 2.23 7.02
N ILE A 85 -22.15 2.40 5.93
CA ILE A 85 -22.65 1.32 5.09
C ILE A 85 -21.81 1.25 3.82
N ILE A 86 -21.17 0.11 3.58
CA ILE A 86 -20.41 -0.12 2.34
C ILE A 86 -21.38 -0.49 1.22
N LYS A 87 -21.21 0.16 0.07
CA LYS A 87 -22.04 0.03 -1.13
C LYS A 87 -21.15 0.02 -2.37
N GLU A 88 -21.73 -0.34 -3.51
CA GLU A 88 -21.09 -0.11 -4.81
C GLU A 88 -20.77 1.38 -4.98
N LYS A 89 -19.60 1.68 -5.54
CA LYS A 89 -19.09 3.05 -5.68
C LYS A 89 -20.05 3.99 -6.43
N VAL A 90 -20.71 3.49 -7.46
CA VAL A 90 -21.70 4.26 -8.24
C VAL A 90 -22.98 4.54 -7.43
N SER A 91 -23.43 3.59 -6.60
CA SER A 91 -24.59 3.80 -5.72
C SER A 91 -24.27 4.79 -4.61
N ALA A 92 -23.10 4.65 -3.99
CA ALA A 92 -22.63 5.55 -2.94
C ALA A 92 -22.44 6.99 -3.43
N GLN A 93 -21.88 7.16 -4.64
CA GLN A 93 -21.72 8.48 -5.25
C GLN A 93 -23.07 9.16 -5.49
N LYS A 94 -24.08 8.44 -6.01
CA LYS A 94 -25.44 9.00 -6.18
C LYS A 94 -26.07 9.47 -4.87
N GLU A 95 -25.86 8.73 -3.78
CA GLU A 95 -26.35 9.12 -2.45
C GLU A 95 -25.63 10.35 -1.90
N TYR A 96 -24.32 10.45 -2.12
CA TYR A 96 -23.52 11.64 -1.80
C TYR A 96 -23.96 12.87 -2.62
N ASP A 97 -24.13 12.73 -3.95
CA ASP A 97 -24.55 13.82 -4.83
C ASP A 97 -25.96 14.33 -4.44
N ALA A 98 -26.85 13.40 -4.06
CA ALA A 98 -28.18 13.72 -3.54
C ALA A 98 -28.15 14.39 -2.15
N ALA A 99 -27.11 14.14 -1.34
CA ALA A 99 -26.89 14.82 -0.06
C ALA A 99 -26.32 16.23 -0.25
N VAL A 100 -25.28 16.39 -1.06
CA VAL A 100 -24.63 17.68 -1.33
C VAL A 100 -25.61 18.65 -2.01
N SER A 101 -26.44 18.17 -2.94
CA SER A 101 -27.50 18.98 -3.56
C SER A 101 -28.62 19.43 -2.60
N ARG A 102 -28.73 18.81 -1.42
CA ARG A 102 -29.59 19.27 -0.30
C ARG A 102 -28.86 20.21 0.68
N GLY A 103 -27.63 20.63 0.38
CA GLY A 103 -26.82 21.51 1.24
C GLY A 103 -26.22 20.82 2.47
N GLN A 104 -26.13 19.48 2.45
CA GLN A 104 -25.54 18.69 3.54
C GLN A 104 -24.01 18.72 3.45
N SER A 105 -23.30 18.86 4.58
CA SER A 105 -21.86 18.67 4.61
C SER A 105 -21.47 17.19 4.45
N ALA A 106 -20.25 16.95 3.97
CA ALA A 106 -19.80 15.61 3.63
C ALA A 106 -18.28 15.41 3.79
N GLY A 107 -17.92 14.37 4.54
CA GLY A 107 -16.55 13.91 4.74
C GLY A 107 -15.98 13.19 3.52
N LEU A 108 -14.65 13.14 3.45
CA LEU A 108 -13.91 12.68 2.27
C LEU A 108 -12.60 11.99 2.67
N VAL A 109 -12.34 10.82 2.09
CA VAL A 109 -11.00 10.20 2.11
C VAL A 109 -10.13 10.84 1.02
N LYS A 110 -8.94 11.32 1.40
CA LYS A 110 -7.95 11.98 0.51
C LYS A 110 -6.61 11.24 0.58
N ILE A 111 -5.83 11.23 -0.50
CA ILE A 111 -4.47 10.64 -0.45
C ILE A 111 -3.52 11.61 0.27
N THR A 112 -2.71 11.11 1.22
CA THR A 112 -1.65 11.91 1.87
C THR A 112 -0.28 11.25 1.76
N GLY A 113 0.55 11.80 0.87
CA GLY A 113 1.93 11.36 0.70
C GLY A 113 2.07 10.03 -0.06
N ARG A 114 3.18 9.32 0.23
CA ARG A 114 3.64 8.19 -0.59
C ARG A 114 3.01 6.85 -0.20
N LYS A 115 3.14 6.45 1.06
CA LYS A 115 2.66 5.17 1.61
C LYS A 115 1.28 5.24 2.26
N LEU A 116 0.74 6.45 2.50
CA LEU A 116 -0.45 6.68 3.32
C LEU A 116 -1.61 7.32 2.54
N GLU A 117 -2.81 7.16 3.09
CA GLU A 117 -4.07 7.83 2.77
C GLU A 117 -4.59 8.49 4.05
N GLN A 118 -5.27 9.62 3.93
CA GLN A 118 -5.92 10.34 5.03
C GLN A 118 -7.42 10.09 4.98
N PHE A 119 -7.93 9.46 6.03
CA PHE A 119 -9.34 9.46 6.35
C PHE A 119 -9.67 10.75 7.09
N HIS A 120 -10.61 11.55 6.58
CA HIS A 120 -11.08 12.78 7.21
C HIS A 120 -12.61 12.83 7.23
N VAL A 121 -13.16 12.99 8.43
CA VAL A 121 -14.60 13.18 8.70
C VAL A 121 -14.74 14.39 9.62
N SER A 122 -15.77 15.20 9.41
CA SER A 122 -16.07 16.34 10.28
C SER A 122 -17.56 16.40 10.58
N VAL A 123 -17.94 16.72 11.81
CA VAL A 123 -19.35 16.79 12.20
C VAL A 123 -19.60 17.93 13.18
N SER A 124 -20.73 18.62 13.02
CA SER A 124 -21.19 19.59 14.01
C SER A 124 -21.78 18.87 15.23
N ILE A 125 -21.23 19.11 16.42
CA ILE A 125 -21.73 18.61 17.70
C ILE A 125 -22.29 19.75 18.55
N ALA A 126 -23.40 19.48 19.23
CA ALA A 126 -24.10 20.48 20.04
C ALA A 126 -23.30 20.89 21.29
N ALA A 127 -23.76 21.94 21.97
CA ALA A 127 -23.27 22.32 23.30
C ALA A 127 -23.35 21.13 24.28
N ALA A 128 -22.34 20.98 25.14
CA ALA A 128 -22.23 19.88 26.11
C ALA A 128 -22.30 18.42 25.56
N SER A 129 -22.32 18.24 24.22
CA SER A 129 -22.44 16.94 23.54
C SER A 129 -21.11 16.19 23.43
N LYS A 130 -21.17 14.86 23.24
CA LYS A 130 -20.01 14.01 22.93
C LYS A 130 -20.21 13.25 21.62
N VAL A 131 -19.13 13.13 20.86
CA VAL A 131 -19.02 12.19 19.72
C VAL A 131 -17.90 11.19 19.95
N THR A 132 -18.11 9.95 19.54
CA THR A 132 -17.07 8.92 19.46
C THR A 132 -17.00 8.43 18.02
N PHE A 133 -15.84 8.55 17.39
CA PHE A 133 -15.55 7.96 16.10
C PHE A 133 -14.81 6.65 16.31
N GLU A 134 -15.09 5.66 15.47
CA GLU A 134 -14.37 4.40 15.41
C GLU A 134 -14.09 4.08 13.94
N LEU A 135 -12.82 3.87 13.59
CA LEU A 135 -12.40 3.47 12.25
C LEU A 135 -11.65 2.14 12.36
N THR A 136 -12.08 1.13 11.61
CA THR A 136 -11.36 -0.14 11.47
C THR A 136 -10.80 -0.25 10.06
N TYR A 137 -9.53 -0.63 9.94
CA TYR A 137 -8.90 -0.97 8.67
C TYR A 137 -8.00 -2.19 8.82
N GLU A 138 -7.85 -2.92 7.72
CA GLU A 138 -7.08 -4.17 7.67
C GLU A 138 -6.09 -4.17 6.51
N GLU A 139 -4.88 -4.69 6.75
CA GLU A 139 -3.86 -4.87 5.72
C GLU A 139 -3.05 -6.16 5.90
N LEU A 140 -2.46 -6.64 4.80
CA LEU A 140 -1.42 -7.66 4.86
C LEU A 140 -0.04 -7.00 4.80
N LEU A 141 0.73 -7.13 5.89
CA LEU A 141 2.12 -6.70 5.96
C LEU A 141 2.96 -7.49 4.97
N LYS A 142 3.60 -6.79 4.03
CA LYS A 142 4.49 -7.41 3.03
C LYS A 142 5.91 -7.48 3.55
N ARG A 143 6.57 -8.62 3.35
CA ARG A 143 7.99 -8.77 3.68
C ARG A 143 8.86 -8.11 2.61
N GLN A 144 9.76 -7.22 3.02
CA GLN A 144 10.73 -6.57 2.15
C GLN A 144 12.09 -6.53 2.85
N LEU A 145 13.15 -6.91 2.14
CA LEU A 145 14.53 -6.94 2.68
C LEU A 145 14.62 -7.70 4.04
N GLY A 146 13.89 -8.82 4.14
CA GLY A 146 13.83 -9.68 5.32
C GLY A 146 12.89 -9.22 6.44
N LYS A 147 12.33 -8.00 6.36
CA LYS A 147 11.59 -7.33 7.44
C LYS A 147 10.12 -7.10 7.07
N PHE A 148 9.28 -6.92 8.09
CA PHE A 148 7.91 -6.40 7.96
C PHE A 148 7.86 -4.97 8.51
N GLU A 149 7.18 -4.05 7.81
CA GLU A 149 6.98 -2.66 8.26
C GLU A 149 5.49 -2.43 8.54
N LEU A 150 5.14 -2.19 9.81
CA LEU A 150 3.81 -1.74 10.23
C LEU A 150 3.84 -0.22 10.43
N LEU A 151 3.16 0.53 9.57
CA LEU A 151 3.19 2.00 9.57
C LEU A 151 1.91 2.62 10.15
N ILE A 152 1.83 2.71 11.48
CA ILE A 152 0.75 3.41 12.16
C ILE A 152 1.18 4.85 12.45
N LYS A 153 0.75 5.81 11.63
CA LYS A 153 1.02 7.23 11.86
C LYS A 153 0.05 7.83 12.87
N VAL A 154 0.24 7.51 14.14
CA VAL A 154 -0.49 8.21 15.20
C VAL A 154 0.01 9.66 15.27
N ARG A 155 -0.90 10.64 15.34
CA ARG A 155 -0.63 11.98 15.89
C ARG A 155 -1.30 12.10 17.26
N PRO A 156 -0.86 11.34 18.28
CA PRO A 156 -1.54 11.32 19.56
C PRO A 156 -1.17 12.58 20.32
N LYS A 157 -2.17 13.34 20.77
CA LYS A 157 -1.91 14.40 21.76
C LYS A 157 -1.70 13.84 23.18
N GLN A 158 -1.81 12.51 23.41
CA GLN A 158 -1.46 11.75 24.63
C GLN A 158 -1.54 10.21 24.43
N LEU A 159 -1.01 9.41 25.38
CA LEU A 159 -0.51 8.02 25.21
C LEU A 159 -1.40 6.91 25.83
N VAL A 160 -1.52 5.71 25.21
CA VAL A 160 -2.29 4.52 25.69
C VAL A 160 -1.61 3.18 25.27
N LYS A 161 -1.98 2.00 25.84
CA LYS A 161 -1.31 0.67 25.68
C LYS A 161 -2.24 -0.58 25.58
N HIS A 162 -1.70 -1.66 24.98
CA HIS A 162 -1.93 -3.13 25.11
C HIS A 162 -3.00 -3.90 24.30
N PHE A 163 -2.66 -5.16 23.88
CA PHE A 163 -3.37 -5.92 22.84
C PHE A 163 -3.04 -7.45 22.65
N GLN A 164 -3.94 -8.34 22.11
CA GLN A 164 -3.76 -9.83 21.87
C GLN A 164 -4.66 -10.54 20.77
N ILE A 165 -4.38 -11.83 20.36
CA ILE A 165 -4.93 -12.56 19.14
C ILE A 165 -4.93 -14.18 19.06
N VAL A 166 -5.89 -14.98 18.41
CA VAL A 166 -5.99 -16.46 17.83
C VAL A 166 -7.37 -17.04 17.17
N ASN A 167 -7.37 -17.92 16.06
CA ASN A 167 -8.42 -18.66 15.19
C ASN A 167 -7.98 -19.17 13.73
N GLY A 168 -8.78 -19.98 12.96
CA GLY A 168 -9.15 -19.65 11.55
C GLY A 168 -9.23 -20.65 10.35
N TYR A 169 -8.67 -20.20 9.21
CA TYR A 169 -8.52 -20.90 7.92
C TYR A 169 -7.03 -21.30 7.75
N PHE A 170 -6.47 -21.37 6.53
CA PHE A 170 -5.02 -21.47 6.32
C PHE A 170 -4.43 -20.33 5.50
N VAL A 171 -3.16 -20.06 5.78
CA VAL A 171 -2.28 -19.23 4.98
C VAL A 171 -0.88 -19.83 5.04
N HIS A 172 -0.33 -20.08 3.88
CA HIS A 172 0.98 -20.66 3.66
C HIS A 172 1.97 -19.53 3.32
N TYR A 173 3.01 -19.38 4.14
CA TYR A 173 4.11 -18.46 3.91
C TYR A 173 5.32 -19.26 3.44
N PHE A 174 5.76 -18.98 2.22
CA PHE A 174 6.95 -19.56 1.67
C PHE A 174 8.04 -18.49 1.59
N ALA A 175 9.07 -18.65 2.41
CA ALA A 175 10.23 -17.78 2.44
C ALA A 175 11.50 -18.58 2.79
N PRO A 176 12.00 -19.43 1.86
CA PRO A 176 13.24 -20.16 2.07
C PRO A 176 14.40 -19.20 2.32
N HIS A 177 15.30 -19.63 3.21
CA HIS A 177 16.49 -18.91 3.63
C HIS A 177 17.75 -19.74 3.31
N GLU A 178 18.91 -19.08 3.25
CA GLU A 178 20.22 -19.72 3.01
C GLU A 178 20.35 -20.47 1.67
N MET A 179 19.49 -20.13 0.70
CA MET A 179 19.55 -20.68 -0.66
C MET A 179 20.73 -20.10 -1.45
N PRO A 180 21.43 -20.89 -2.29
CA PRO A 180 22.51 -20.40 -3.14
C PRO A 180 22.04 -19.31 -4.11
N VAL A 181 22.59 -18.09 -3.97
CA VAL A 181 22.24 -16.96 -4.83
C VAL A 181 22.90 -17.09 -6.21
N PHE A 182 22.10 -17.15 -7.26
CA PHE A 182 22.59 -17.40 -8.61
C PHE A 182 22.86 -16.14 -9.44
N PRO A 183 23.81 -16.16 -10.40
CA PRO A 183 24.12 -15.02 -11.25
C PRO A 183 22.91 -14.58 -12.09
N LYS A 184 22.64 -13.26 -12.15
CA LYS A 184 21.50 -12.72 -12.91
C LYS A 184 21.94 -12.01 -14.19
N ASN A 185 21.07 -12.06 -15.20
CA ASN A 185 21.13 -11.22 -16.40
C ASN A 185 20.20 -10.00 -16.17
N VAL A 186 20.75 -8.78 -16.11
CA VAL A 186 19.97 -7.55 -15.87
C VAL A 186 20.18 -6.51 -16.97
N ILE A 187 19.09 -6.01 -17.55
CA ILE A 187 19.11 -4.96 -18.57
C ILE A 187 18.44 -3.71 -18.01
N PHE A 188 19.20 -2.63 -17.88
CA PHE A 188 18.67 -1.34 -17.45
C PHE A 188 18.17 -0.55 -18.67
N VAL A 189 16.85 -0.42 -18.79
CA VAL A 189 16.20 0.34 -19.86
C VAL A 189 15.86 1.74 -19.33
N ILE A 190 16.50 2.78 -19.88
CA ILE A 190 16.49 4.14 -19.31
C ILE A 190 15.91 5.14 -20.32
N ASP A 191 14.89 5.89 -19.88
CA ASP A 191 14.39 7.03 -20.63
C ASP A 191 15.37 8.21 -20.56
N ARG A 192 15.61 8.83 -21.72
CA ARG A 192 16.37 10.07 -21.89
C ARG A 192 15.52 11.17 -22.53
N SER A 193 14.19 11.06 -22.50
CA SER A 193 13.29 12.12 -22.98
C SER A 193 13.54 13.44 -22.25
N GLY A 194 13.14 14.55 -22.86
CA GLY A 194 13.25 15.89 -22.28
C GLY A 194 12.50 16.04 -20.95
N SER A 195 11.51 15.18 -20.69
CA SER A 195 10.81 15.13 -19.40
C SER A 195 11.71 14.67 -18.25
N MET A 196 12.83 13.99 -18.54
CA MET A 196 13.84 13.56 -17.57
C MET A 196 14.86 14.66 -17.22
N ALA A 197 14.77 15.85 -17.81
CA ALA A 197 15.75 16.92 -17.60
C ALA A 197 15.86 17.38 -16.12
N GLY A 198 17.05 17.87 -15.75
CA GLY A 198 17.38 18.26 -14.38
C GLY A 198 17.43 17.07 -13.42
N ARG A 199 16.77 17.21 -12.26
CA ARG A 199 16.92 16.27 -11.14
C ARG A 199 16.56 14.83 -11.47
N LYS A 200 15.63 14.56 -12.40
CA LYS A 200 15.23 13.17 -12.72
C LYS A 200 16.40 12.37 -13.31
N ILE A 201 17.08 12.89 -14.35
CA ILE A 201 18.24 12.23 -14.95
C ILE A 201 19.46 12.25 -14.04
N GLU A 202 19.66 13.29 -13.23
CA GLU A 202 20.71 13.34 -12.20
C GLU A 202 20.55 12.20 -11.17
N GLN A 203 19.38 12.10 -10.54
CA GLN A 203 19.08 11.07 -9.54
C GLN A 203 19.03 9.66 -10.14
N THR A 204 18.69 9.54 -11.43
CA THR A 204 18.81 8.28 -12.18
C THR A 204 20.27 7.86 -12.31
N ARG A 205 21.18 8.78 -12.67
CA ARG A 205 22.62 8.50 -12.70
C ARG A 205 23.16 8.11 -11.33
N ASP A 206 22.82 8.87 -10.29
CA ASP A 206 23.27 8.60 -8.92
C ASP A 206 22.82 7.21 -8.42
N ALA A 207 21.59 6.81 -8.73
CA ALA A 207 21.10 5.47 -8.41
C ALA A 207 21.85 4.39 -9.19
N LEU A 208 22.01 4.56 -10.51
CA LEU A 208 22.68 3.59 -11.36
C LEU A 208 24.17 3.40 -11.01
N LEU A 209 24.86 4.48 -10.62
CA LEU A 209 26.26 4.40 -10.17
C LEU A 209 26.42 3.58 -8.88
N LYS A 210 25.42 3.62 -7.98
CA LYS A 210 25.39 2.77 -6.77
C LYS A 210 24.98 1.34 -7.10
N ILE A 211 23.95 1.16 -7.94
CA ILE A 211 23.51 -0.16 -8.40
C ILE A 211 24.64 -0.91 -9.11
N LEU A 212 25.50 -0.21 -9.86
CA LEU A 212 26.70 -0.78 -10.48
C LEU A 212 27.75 -1.26 -9.46
N GLN A 213 27.78 -0.71 -8.25
CA GLN A 213 28.62 -1.17 -7.13
C GLN A 213 27.98 -2.34 -6.39
N ASP A 214 26.65 -2.42 -6.38
CA ASP A 214 25.85 -3.50 -5.79
C ASP A 214 25.76 -4.75 -6.71
N LEU A 215 26.30 -4.71 -7.93
CA LEU A 215 26.41 -5.87 -8.83
C LEU A 215 27.48 -6.86 -8.34
N ARG A 216 27.16 -8.16 -8.34
CA ARG A 216 28.14 -9.21 -8.01
C ARG A 216 28.98 -9.56 -9.24
N PRO A 217 30.27 -9.95 -9.10
CA PRO A 217 31.17 -10.21 -10.23
C PRO A 217 30.69 -11.25 -11.24
N GLU A 218 29.78 -12.14 -10.85
CA GLU A 218 29.21 -13.21 -11.67
C GLU A 218 27.98 -12.73 -12.48
N ASP A 219 27.31 -11.67 -12.03
CA ASP A 219 26.15 -11.10 -12.71
C ASP A 219 26.56 -10.56 -14.09
N HIS A 220 25.63 -10.60 -15.03
CA HIS A 220 25.81 -10.02 -16.37
C HIS A 220 24.80 -8.91 -16.59
N PHE A 221 25.24 -7.82 -17.23
CA PHE A 221 24.41 -6.64 -17.39
C PHE A 221 24.59 -5.94 -18.74
N SER A 222 23.59 -5.13 -19.11
CA SER A 222 23.71 -4.14 -20.19
C SER A 222 22.80 -2.94 -19.93
N PHE A 223 23.00 -1.89 -20.72
CA PHE A 223 22.20 -0.67 -20.71
C PHE A 223 21.57 -0.45 -22.07
N ILE A 224 20.26 -0.17 -22.07
CA ILE A 224 19.51 0.31 -23.22
C ILE A 224 18.99 1.69 -22.85
N THR A 225 19.21 2.67 -23.71
CA THR A 225 18.72 4.03 -23.51
C THR A 225 17.81 4.42 -24.66
N PHE A 226 16.71 5.10 -24.38
CA PHE A 226 15.75 5.50 -25.41
C PHE A 226 15.38 6.98 -25.33
N ASN A 227 15.02 7.52 -26.49
CA ASN A 227 14.30 8.77 -26.69
C ASN A 227 13.57 8.63 -28.04
N ARG A 228 13.93 9.42 -29.07
CA ARG A 228 13.57 9.14 -30.47
C ARG A 228 14.34 7.96 -31.09
N LYS A 229 15.44 7.52 -30.46
CA LYS A 229 16.23 6.36 -30.90
C LYS A 229 16.56 5.47 -29.71
N VAL A 230 16.51 4.16 -29.93
CA VAL A 230 17.06 3.16 -29.00
C VAL A 230 18.58 3.09 -29.23
N VAL A 231 19.36 3.17 -28.15
CA VAL A 231 20.82 3.07 -28.16
C VAL A 231 21.26 2.12 -27.06
N GLU A 232 21.84 1.01 -27.46
CA GLU A 232 22.47 0.03 -26.57
C GLU A 232 23.90 0.50 -26.22
N TRP A 233 24.32 0.30 -24.97
CA TRP A 233 25.71 0.53 -24.55
C TRP A 233 26.68 -0.50 -25.15
N LYS A 234 26.21 -1.76 -25.25
CA LYS A 234 26.91 -2.91 -25.82
C LYS A 234 25.90 -3.86 -26.45
N SER A 235 26.29 -4.48 -27.56
CA SER A 235 25.51 -5.46 -28.34
C SER A 235 25.31 -6.83 -27.66
N SER A 236 25.77 -6.98 -26.42
CA SER A 236 25.64 -8.19 -25.62
C SER A 236 25.69 -7.86 -24.13
N LEU A 237 25.18 -8.78 -23.31
CA LEU A 237 25.34 -8.75 -21.86
C LEU A 237 26.82 -8.97 -21.50
N LEU A 238 27.37 -8.11 -20.64
CA LEU A 238 28.74 -8.24 -20.15
C LEU A 238 28.76 -8.62 -18.67
N GLN A 239 29.64 -9.54 -18.29
CA GLN A 239 29.91 -9.87 -16.89
C GLN A 239 30.36 -8.64 -16.10
N ALA A 240 29.93 -8.52 -14.84
CA ALA A 240 30.22 -7.43 -13.90
C ALA A 240 31.66 -7.43 -13.34
N THR A 241 32.65 -7.64 -14.21
CA THR A 241 34.06 -7.40 -13.89
C THR A 241 34.29 -5.92 -13.57
N ALA A 242 35.26 -5.62 -12.68
CA ALA A 242 35.59 -4.24 -12.30
C ALA A 242 35.86 -3.32 -13.51
N LYS A 243 36.47 -3.86 -14.58
CA LYS A 243 36.70 -3.14 -15.85
C LYS A 243 35.38 -2.78 -16.57
N ASN A 244 34.45 -3.73 -16.65
CA ASN A 244 33.15 -3.51 -17.30
C ASN A 244 32.27 -2.58 -16.48
N VAL A 245 32.28 -2.72 -15.15
CA VAL A 245 31.60 -1.82 -14.21
C VAL A 245 32.14 -0.38 -14.31
N ALA A 246 33.46 -0.19 -14.37
CA ALA A 246 34.06 1.14 -14.59
C ALA A 246 33.69 1.73 -15.96
N SER A 247 33.72 0.91 -17.03
CA SER A 247 33.29 1.34 -18.37
C SER A 247 31.80 1.69 -18.42
N ALA A 248 30.96 1.02 -17.63
CA ALA A 248 29.54 1.30 -17.51
C ALA A 248 29.27 2.57 -16.71
N ALA A 249 30.00 2.79 -15.61
CA ALA A 249 29.92 4.03 -14.83
C ALA A 249 30.26 5.26 -15.69
N GLY A 250 31.28 5.16 -16.55
CA GLY A 250 31.59 6.19 -17.55
C GLY A 250 30.43 6.45 -18.52
N PHE A 251 29.78 5.39 -19.04
CA PHE A 251 28.58 5.56 -19.87
C PHE A 251 27.41 6.22 -19.11
N VAL A 252 27.13 5.77 -17.88
CA VAL A 252 26.08 6.34 -17.01
C VAL A 252 26.32 7.83 -16.75
N GLN A 253 27.57 8.26 -16.54
CA GLN A 253 27.89 9.68 -16.37
C GLN A 253 27.51 10.54 -17.58
N THR A 254 27.63 10.00 -18.81
CA THR A 254 27.26 10.70 -20.05
C THR A 254 25.75 10.80 -20.31
N LEU A 255 24.90 10.15 -19.50
CA LEU A 255 23.44 10.20 -19.68
C LEU A 255 22.93 11.64 -19.50
N SER A 256 22.24 12.14 -20.52
CA SER A 256 21.60 13.44 -20.57
C SER A 256 20.22 13.34 -21.22
N ALA A 257 19.29 14.20 -20.79
CA ALA A 257 17.95 14.28 -21.34
C ALA A 257 17.96 15.06 -22.66
N SER A 258 17.42 14.49 -23.74
CA SER A 258 17.38 15.12 -25.06
C SER A 258 16.28 14.56 -25.95
N GLY A 259 15.53 15.44 -26.63
CA GLY A 259 14.42 15.05 -27.50
C GLY A 259 13.33 14.27 -26.76
N GLY A 260 12.46 13.58 -27.47
CA GLY A 260 11.45 12.72 -26.86
C GLY A 260 10.65 11.98 -27.90
N GLU A 261 10.20 10.79 -27.51
CA GLU A 261 9.06 10.10 -28.12
C GLU A 261 7.95 10.12 -27.08
N THR A 262 6.74 10.48 -27.48
CA THR A 262 5.54 10.53 -26.62
C THR A 262 4.51 9.49 -27.04
N ASN A 263 4.69 8.84 -28.18
CA ASN A 263 3.83 7.76 -28.63
C ASN A 263 4.03 6.51 -27.78
N VAL A 264 2.97 6.10 -27.10
CA VAL A 264 2.95 5.00 -26.12
C VAL A 264 3.12 3.65 -26.83
N GLU A 265 2.57 3.51 -28.04
CA GLU A 265 2.59 2.31 -28.85
C GLU A 265 4.02 1.99 -29.35
N VAL A 266 4.76 2.99 -29.82
CA VAL A 266 6.17 2.88 -30.25
C VAL A 266 7.08 2.51 -29.08
N ILE A 267 6.84 3.09 -27.89
CA ILE A 267 7.56 2.72 -26.67
C ILE A 267 7.24 1.26 -26.29
N GLN A 268 5.96 0.85 -26.34
CA GLN A 268 5.55 -0.52 -26.06
C GLN A 268 6.19 -1.51 -27.04
N GLU A 269 6.14 -1.26 -28.35
CA GLU A 269 6.76 -2.11 -29.36
C GLU A 269 8.27 -2.24 -29.15
N SER A 270 8.95 -1.13 -28.84
CA SER A 270 10.40 -1.13 -28.61
C SER A 270 10.79 -1.97 -27.41
N ILE A 271 10.02 -1.86 -26.30
CA ILE A 271 10.24 -2.67 -25.10
C ILE A 271 9.85 -4.14 -25.34
N GLN A 272 8.73 -4.41 -26.02
CA GLN A 272 8.32 -5.78 -26.34
C GLN A 272 9.32 -6.50 -27.24
N LYS A 273 9.88 -5.83 -28.26
CA LYS A 273 10.94 -6.38 -29.13
C LYS A 273 12.22 -6.66 -28.35
N ALA A 274 12.59 -5.80 -27.39
CA ALA A 274 13.77 -6.00 -26.54
C ALA A 274 13.60 -7.13 -25.49
N VAL A 275 12.41 -7.25 -24.89
CA VAL A 275 12.13 -8.23 -23.83
C VAL A 275 11.77 -9.62 -24.39
N ASN A 276 10.98 -9.67 -25.47
CA ASN A 276 10.53 -10.87 -26.17
C ASN A 276 10.01 -12.00 -25.25
N GLY A 277 9.32 -11.63 -24.16
CA GLY A 277 8.80 -12.56 -23.14
C GLY A 277 9.85 -13.33 -22.31
N LYS A 278 11.15 -13.09 -22.52
CA LYS A 278 12.25 -13.86 -21.89
C LYS A 278 12.64 -13.36 -20.50
N TYR A 279 12.25 -12.14 -20.13
CA TYR A 279 12.65 -11.49 -18.88
C TYR A 279 11.41 -10.97 -18.13
N ALA A 280 11.48 -10.97 -16.80
CA ALA A 280 10.53 -10.20 -15.99
C ALA A 280 10.83 -8.71 -16.15
N LEU A 281 9.80 -7.91 -16.40
CA LEU A 281 9.94 -6.48 -16.63
C LEU A 281 9.45 -5.69 -15.41
N PHE A 282 10.36 -4.88 -14.85
CA PHE A 282 10.06 -3.99 -13.74
C PHE A 282 10.02 -2.54 -14.23
N CYS A 283 8.88 -1.86 -14.07
CA CYS A 283 8.65 -0.53 -14.63
C CYS A 283 8.73 0.55 -13.54
N LEU A 284 9.68 1.49 -13.65
CA LEU A 284 9.87 2.56 -12.67
C LEU A 284 9.35 3.90 -13.22
N GLY A 285 8.16 4.29 -12.77
CA GLY A 285 7.50 5.53 -13.20
C GLY A 285 8.00 6.74 -12.42
N PHE A 286 8.92 7.51 -12.99
CA PHE A 286 9.50 8.70 -12.37
C PHE A 286 8.61 9.93 -12.56
N GLY A 287 8.03 10.42 -11.47
CA GLY A 287 7.18 11.62 -11.50
C GLY A 287 5.78 11.37 -12.04
N PHE A 288 4.87 12.33 -11.86
CA PHE A 288 3.45 12.14 -12.21
C PHE A 288 3.12 12.32 -13.70
N ASP A 289 4.10 12.74 -14.50
CA ASP A 289 3.96 12.99 -15.94
C ASP A 289 3.84 11.69 -16.78
N VAL A 290 4.03 10.52 -16.16
CA VAL A 290 3.97 9.20 -16.82
C VAL A 290 2.68 8.45 -16.48
N SER A 291 2.06 7.86 -17.50
CA SER A 291 0.89 6.98 -17.38
C SER A 291 1.23 5.73 -16.54
N TYR A 292 0.85 5.74 -15.26
CA TYR A 292 1.13 4.62 -14.36
C TYR A 292 0.45 3.34 -14.82
N ARG A 293 -0.83 3.44 -15.20
CA ARG A 293 -1.66 2.30 -15.62
C ARG A 293 -1.05 1.55 -16.81
N PHE A 294 -0.38 2.28 -17.71
CA PHE A 294 0.37 1.68 -18.82
C PHE A 294 1.59 0.91 -18.33
N LEU A 295 2.44 1.52 -17.49
CA LEU A 295 3.61 0.87 -16.90
C LEU A 295 3.23 -0.36 -16.07
N GLU A 296 2.15 -0.28 -15.30
CA GLU A 296 1.60 -1.34 -14.46
C GLU A 296 1.09 -2.51 -15.31
N LYS A 297 0.24 -2.24 -16.32
CA LYS A 297 -0.19 -3.26 -17.29
C LYS A 297 1.01 -3.93 -17.99
N MET A 298 2.02 -3.15 -18.39
CA MET A 298 3.20 -3.67 -19.06
C MET A 298 4.05 -4.58 -18.15
N ALA A 299 4.29 -4.16 -16.91
CA ALA A 299 5.06 -4.95 -15.94
C ALA A 299 4.34 -6.26 -15.58
N LEU A 300 3.04 -6.19 -15.25
CA LEU A 300 2.22 -7.35 -14.89
C LEU A 300 2.16 -8.39 -16.02
N SER A 301 1.95 -7.93 -17.26
CA SER A 301 1.91 -8.81 -18.45
C SER A 301 3.23 -9.57 -18.67
N ASN A 302 4.35 -8.99 -18.24
CA ASN A 302 5.67 -9.62 -18.32
C ASN A 302 6.08 -10.34 -17.02
N GLY A 303 5.27 -10.25 -15.95
CA GLY A 303 5.50 -10.92 -14.66
C GLY A 303 6.53 -10.23 -13.75
N GLY A 304 6.71 -8.91 -13.92
CA GLY A 304 7.29 -8.06 -12.90
C GLY A 304 6.23 -7.13 -12.28
N ILE A 305 6.67 -6.04 -11.66
CA ILE A 305 5.80 -5.03 -11.04
C ILE A 305 6.18 -3.62 -11.49
N ALA A 306 5.20 -2.71 -11.48
CA ALA A 306 5.49 -1.28 -11.57
C ALA A 306 5.75 -0.68 -10.18
N ARG A 307 6.56 0.37 -10.13
CA ARG A 307 6.71 1.22 -8.94
C ARG A 307 6.85 2.68 -9.31
N ARG A 308 6.17 3.54 -8.55
CA ARG A 308 6.24 4.99 -8.67
C ARG A 308 7.43 5.55 -7.91
N ILE A 309 8.27 6.33 -8.60
CA ILE A 309 9.39 7.08 -8.03
C ILE A 309 8.97 8.54 -7.90
N TYR A 310 8.98 9.06 -6.69
CA TYR A 310 8.48 10.40 -6.37
C TYR A 310 9.61 11.42 -6.49
N GLU A 311 9.38 12.47 -7.28
CA GLU A 311 10.31 13.59 -7.52
C GLU A 311 10.59 14.39 -6.25
N ASN A 312 11.63 13.99 -5.52
CA ASN A 312 12.10 14.62 -4.29
C ASN A 312 13.58 14.29 -4.10
N ALA A 313 14.26 14.91 -3.12
CA ALA A 313 15.70 14.75 -2.88
C ALA A 313 16.17 13.28 -2.74
N ASP A 314 15.30 12.38 -2.31
CA ASP A 314 15.59 10.96 -2.07
C ASP A 314 15.26 10.02 -3.24
N ALA A 315 14.90 10.51 -4.43
CA ALA A 315 14.52 9.64 -5.56
C ALA A 315 15.61 8.64 -5.97
N ALA A 316 16.89 9.02 -5.85
CA ALA A 316 18.00 8.09 -6.05
C ALA A 316 18.00 6.91 -5.04
N LEU A 317 17.58 7.16 -3.79
CA LEU A 317 17.42 6.12 -2.77
C LEU A 317 16.16 5.27 -3.01
N GLN A 318 15.08 5.86 -3.54
CA GLN A 318 13.88 5.11 -3.94
C GLN A 318 14.21 4.12 -5.08
N LEU A 319 15.03 4.53 -6.05
CA LEU A 319 15.53 3.67 -7.13
C LEU A 319 16.45 2.56 -6.62
N GLN A 320 17.42 2.90 -5.76
CA GLN A 320 18.34 1.91 -5.17
C GLN A 320 17.61 0.90 -4.28
N GLY A 321 16.69 1.36 -3.42
CA GLY A 321 15.89 0.49 -2.56
C GLY A 321 15.00 -0.47 -3.36
N PHE A 322 14.40 0.01 -4.46
CA PHE A 322 13.70 -0.88 -5.39
C PHE A 322 14.64 -1.94 -5.98
N TYR A 323 15.83 -1.54 -6.45
CA TYR A 323 16.79 -2.50 -7.00
C TYR A 323 17.16 -3.56 -5.97
N GLN A 324 17.43 -3.18 -4.71
CA GLN A 324 17.77 -4.10 -3.63
C GLN A 324 16.68 -5.15 -3.36
N GLU A 325 15.39 -4.79 -3.51
CA GLU A 325 14.27 -5.76 -3.39
C GLU A 325 14.24 -6.82 -4.51
N VAL A 326 14.85 -6.55 -5.67
CA VAL A 326 14.87 -7.45 -6.84
C VAL A 326 16.29 -7.85 -7.27
N ALA A 327 17.31 -7.50 -6.50
CA ALA A 327 18.72 -7.71 -6.83
C ALA A 327 19.14 -9.18 -6.76
N THR A 328 18.41 -9.98 -5.97
CA THR A 328 18.86 -11.29 -5.49
C THR A 328 17.78 -12.35 -5.76
N PRO A 329 17.56 -12.76 -7.02
CA PRO A 329 16.66 -13.88 -7.30
C PRO A 329 17.28 -15.19 -6.78
N ILE A 330 16.45 -16.04 -6.18
CA ILE A 330 16.88 -17.32 -5.55
C ILE A 330 16.04 -18.52 -6.00
N LEU A 331 14.82 -18.33 -6.51
CA LEU A 331 14.05 -19.35 -7.22
C LEU A 331 13.31 -18.78 -8.44
N MET A 332 13.03 -19.63 -9.41
CA MET A 332 12.25 -19.35 -10.62
C MET A 332 11.12 -20.37 -10.79
N LYS A 333 10.08 -20.03 -11.55
CA LYS A 333 8.92 -20.91 -11.86
C LYS A 333 8.42 -21.71 -10.65
N ILE A 334 8.12 -21.00 -9.56
CA ILE A 334 7.61 -21.60 -8.34
C ILE A 334 6.13 -21.94 -8.57
N GLU A 335 5.74 -23.17 -8.28
CA GLU A 335 4.36 -23.66 -8.34
C GLU A 335 4.04 -24.39 -7.04
N MET A 336 2.92 -24.04 -6.40
CA MET A 336 2.44 -24.65 -5.16
C MET A 336 1.16 -25.42 -5.44
N GLN A 337 1.25 -26.74 -5.43
CA GLN A 337 0.17 -27.65 -5.72
C GLN A 337 -0.51 -28.08 -4.41
N TYR A 338 -1.85 -28.00 -4.43
CA TYR A 338 -2.74 -28.39 -3.33
C TYR A 338 -3.77 -29.37 -3.93
N PRO A 339 -4.25 -30.39 -3.19
CA PRO A 339 -5.20 -31.35 -3.74
C PRO A 339 -6.54 -30.69 -4.10
N GLU A 340 -7.02 -30.91 -5.33
CA GLU A 340 -8.27 -30.30 -5.84
C GLU A 340 -9.50 -30.70 -5.02
N ASN A 341 -9.51 -31.91 -4.47
CA ASN A 341 -10.57 -32.39 -3.56
C ASN A 341 -10.50 -31.77 -2.15
N ALA A 342 -9.36 -31.18 -1.78
CA ALA A 342 -9.12 -30.59 -0.47
C ALA A 342 -9.33 -29.06 -0.43
N VAL A 343 -9.26 -28.37 -1.58
CA VAL A 343 -9.28 -26.90 -1.64
C VAL A 343 -10.36 -26.39 -2.59
N GLU A 344 -11.41 -25.78 -2.02
CA GLU A 344 -12.53 -25.21 -2.80
C GLU A 344 -12.16 -23.91 -3.53
N ARG A 345 -11.27 -23.11 -2.93
CA ARG A 345 -10.87 -21.78 -3.43
C ARG A 345 -9.41 -21.53 -3.05
N LEU A 346 -8.59 -21.06 -4.00
CA LEU A 346 -7.17 -20.81 -3.80
C LEU A 346 -6.77 -19.48 -4.45
N THR A 347 -5.92 -18.71 -3.77
CA THR A 347 -5.24 -17.55 -4.37
C THR A 347 -4.20 -17.99 -5.40
N LYS A 348 -3.61 -17.05 -6.16
CA LYS A 348 -2.44 -17.30 -7.03
C LYS A 348 -1.40 -18.18 -6.32
N ASN A 349 -1.07 -19.30 -6.96
CA ASN A 349 -0.18 -20.34 -6.44
C ASN A 349 1.07 -20.57 -7.32
N ASN A 350 1.20 -19.83 -8.43
CA ASN A 350 2.33 -19.87 -9.35
C ASN A 350 3.01 -18.50 -9.44
N PHE A 351 4.35 -18.50 -9.44
CA PHE A 351 5.18 -17.29 -9.34
C PHE A 351 6.42 -17.44 -10.22
N LYS A 352 6.70 -16.46 -11.10
CA LYS A 352 7.82 -16.56 -12.04
C LYS A 352 9.19 -16.46 -11.35
N LEU A 353 9.31 -15.65 -10.31
CA LEU A 353 10.54 -15.32 -9.59
C LEU A 353 10.28 -15.22 -8.09
N PHE A 354 11.26 -15.62 -7.28
CA PHE A 354 11.32 -15.37 -5.84
C PHE A 354 12.66 -14.73 -5.50
N PHE A 355 12.64 -13.67 -4.68
CA PHE A 355 13.81 -12.88 -4.32
C PHE A 355 14.18 -13.05 -2.84
N GLU A 356 15.47 -12.99 -2.51
CA GLU A 356 15.95 -13.04 -1.13
C GLU A 356 15.29 -11.93 -0.29
N GLY A 357 14.86 -12.28 0.93
CA GLY A 357 14.20 -11.35 1.85
C GLY A 357 12.77 -10.96 1.48
N SER A 358 12.21 -11.51 0.40
CA SER A 358 10.77 -11.46 0.08
C SER A 358 10.01 -12.63 0.74
N GLU A 359 8.71 -12.76 0.47
CA GLU A 359 7.83 -13.83 0.96
C GLU A 359 6.73 -14.09 -0.08
N ILE A 360 6.45 -15.35 -0.40
CA ILE A 360 5.26 -15.76 -1.15
C ILE A 360 4.18 -16.14 -0.13
N ILE A 361 2.95 -15.70 -0.40
CA ILE A 361 1.80 -15.95 0.46
C ILE A 361 0.69 -16.54 -0.40
N VAL A 362 0.26 -17.75 -0.05
CA VAL A 362 -0.88 -18.45 -0.67
C VAL A 362 -1.91 -18.75 0.42
N SER A 363 -3.19 -18.51 0.14
CA SER A 363 -4.28 -18.77 1.06
C SER A 363 -5.47 -19.37 0.31
N GLY A 364 -6.31 -20.12 1.00
CA GLY A 364 -7.46 -20.78 0.40
C GLY A 364 -8.50 -21.22 1.41
N LYS A 365 -9.62 -21.71 0.89
CA LYS A 365 -10.68 -22.37 1.65
C LYS A 365 -10.54 -23.88 1.48
N ILE A 366 -10.34 -24.59 2.58
CA ILE A 366 -10.29 -26.06 2.65
C ILE A 366 -11.74 -26.59 2.66
N SER A 367 -11.97 -27.76 2.08
CA SER A 367 -13.23 -28.50 2.24
C SER A 367 -13.34 -29.11 3.64
N ASN A 368 -14.56 -29.30 4.15
CA ASN A 368 -14.83 -29.64 5.56
C ASN A 368 -14.39 -31.06 6.02
N GLU A 369 -13.74 -31.84 5.15
CA GLU A 369 -13.43 -33.27 5.38
C GLU A 369 -11.94 -33.61 5.29
N VAL A 370 -11.06 -32.60 5.36
CA VAL A 370 -9.61 -32.75 5.18
C VAL A 370 -8.88 -32.82 6.51
N ASP A 371 -8.32 -33.97 6.85
CA ASP A 371 -7.51 -34.17 8.06
C ASP A 371 -6.06 -33.73 7.88
N LEU A 372 -5.51 -34.00 6.69
CA LEU A 372 -4.14 -33.69 6.28
C LEU A 372 -4.20 -32.91 4.97
N LEU A 373 -3.58 -31.73 4.94
CA LEU A 373 -3.38 -30.95 3.72
C LEU A 373 -1.91 -31.09 3.28
N PRO A 374 -1.59 -32.04 2.38
CA PRO A 374 -0.29 -32.09 1.73
C PRO A 374 -0.16 -30.94 0.73
N VAL A 375 1.06 -30.41 0.61
CA VAL A 375 1.43 -29.35 -0.34
C VAL A 375 2.72 -29.76 -1.03
N GLU A 376 2.72 -29.69 -2.36
CA GLU A 376 3.92 -29.92 -3.17
C GLU A 376 4.36 -28.61 -3.81
N ILE A 377 5.56 -28.15 -3.48
CA ILE A 377 6.16 -26.93 -4.02
C ILE A 377 7.24 -27.35 -5.00
N THR A 378 7.02 -27.08 -6.29
CA THR A 378 8.06 -27.22 -7.32
C THR A 378 8.63 -25.85 -7.67
N ALA A 379 9.94 -25.76 -7.88
CA ALA A 379 10.62 -24.55 -8.28
C ALA A 379 11.91 -24.88 -9.03
N GLN A 380 12.43 -23.95 -9.82
CA GLN A 380 13.75 -24.06 -10.43
C GLN A 380 14.76 -23.24 -9.64
N SER A 381 15.82 -23.90 -9.17
CA SER A 381 17.06 -23.25 -8.75
C SER A 381 18.02 -23.11 -9.95
N HIS A 382 19.21 -22.57 -9.72
CA HIS A 382 20.22 -22.43 -10.77
C HIS A 382 20.87 -23.74 -11.21
N SER A 383 21.00 -24.72 -10.32
CA SER A 383 21.68 -25.99 -10.59
C SER A 383 20.75 -27.18 -10.76
N SER A 384 19.50 -27.09 -10.30
CA SER A 384 18.52 -28.16 -10.36
C SER A 384 17.10 -27.65 -10.20
N ASP A 385 16.13 -28.45 -10.65
CA ASP A 385 14.77 -28.35 -10.13
C ASP A 385 14.77 -28.72 -8.63
N LEU A 386 13.81 -28.15 -7.89
CA LEU A 386 13.59 -28.31 -6.46
C LEU A 386 12.14 -28.75 -6.28
N THR A 387 11.94 -29.84 -5.54
CA THR A 387 10.62 -30.29 -5.09
C THR A 387 10.64 -30.40 -3.57
N LEU A 388 9.79 -29.62 -2.91
CA LEU A 388 9.54 -29.71 -1.47
C LEU A 388 8.13 -30.30 -1.28
N LYS A 389 7.99 -31.20 -0.31
CA LYS A 389 6.70 -31.75 0.10
C LYS A 389 6.50 -31.46 1.58
N GLU A 390 5.44 -30.74 1.89
CA GLU A 390 5.03 -30.39 3.25
C GLU A 390 3.65 -31.00 3.52
N GLU A 391 3.33 -31.25 4.78
CA GLU A 391 2.01 -31.73 5.19
C GLU A 391 1.55 -30.99 6.45
N ALA A 392 0.30 -30.55 6.45
CA ALA A 392 -0.29 -29.85 7.58
C ALA A 392 -1.46 -30.67 8.15
N ASN A 393 -1.37 -31.03 9.44
CA ASN A 393 -2.51 -31.56 10.19
C ASN A 393 -3.53 -30.44 10.43
N VAL A 394 -4.69 -30.55 9.76
CA VAL A 394 -5.76 -29.56 9.79
C VAL A 394 -6.47 -29.60 11.14
N LYS A 395 -6.82 -30.80 11.63
CA LYS A 395 -7.53 -31.00 12.91
C LYS A 395 -6.73 -30.49 14.12
N GLU A 396 -5.43 -30.76 14.16
CA GLU A 396 -4.55 -30.26 15.23
C GLU A 396 -4.48 -28.73 15.22
N ARG A 397 -4.27 -28.13 14.03
CA ARG A 397 -4.25 -26.67 13.88
C ARG A 397 -5.61 -26.07 14.22
N GLU A 398 -6.70 -26.69 13.81
CA GLU A 398 -8.06 -26.25 14.15
C GLU A 398 -8.28 -26.27 15.67
N GLN A 399 -7.83 -27.30 16.40
CA GLN A 399 -7.92 -27.33 17.87
C GLN A 399 -7.09 -26.22 18.54
N VAL A 400 -5.88 -25.95 18.04
CA VAL A 400 -5.06 -24.80 18.49
C VAL A 400 -5.82 -23.49 18.23
N PHE A 401 -6.50 -23.37 17.09
CA PHE A 401 -7.29 -22.22 16.73
C PHE A 401 -8.62 -22.10 17.51
N GLN A 402 -9.29 -23.19 17.87
CA GLN A 402 -10.56 -23.22 18.61
C GLN A 402 -10.36 -22.87 20.10
N ASN A 403 -9.38 -23.49 20.76
CA ASN A 403 -9.04 -23.23 22.17
C ASN A 403 -8.63 -21.78 22.47
N GLN A 404 -8.29 -21.07 21.41
CA GLN A 404 -7.65 -19.77 21.43
C GLN A 404 -8.51 -18.78 20.61
N SER A 405 -9.71 -19.20 20.16
CA SER A 405 -10.63 -18.53 19.21
C SER A 405 -11.16 -17.16 19.60
N TYR A 406 -11.11 -16.83 20.88
CA TYR A 406 -11.57 -15.54 21.40
C TYR A 406 -10.78 -14.35 20.83
N ILE A 407 -9.62 -14.61 20.20
CA ILE A 407 -8.61 -13.57 20.12
C ILE A 407 -8.31 -13.04 18.69
N PHE A 408 -8.39 -13.81 17.59
CA PHE A 408 -8.23 -13.27 16.21
C PHE A 408 -9.58 -12.85 15.60
N GLY A 409 -10.66 -13.60 15.88
CA GLY A 409 -11.84 -13.62 15.00
C GLY A 409 -11.58 -14.38 13.69
N ASN A 410 -12.30 -14.07 12.61
CA ASN A 410 -12.15 -14.76 11.32
C ASN A 410 -10.98 -14.23 10.47
N PHE A 411 -9.83 -13.88 11.06
CA PHE A 411 -8.79 -13.14 10.34
C PHE A 411 -8.24 -13.86 9.09
N ILE A 412 -8.16 -15.20 9.06
CA ILE A 412 -7.64 -15.92 7.87
C ILE A 412 -8.67 -15.91 6.74
N GLU A 413 -9.96 -15.89 7.06
CA GLU A 413 -11.02 -15.62 6.08
C GLU A 413 -10.84 -14.25 5.45
N ARG A 414 -10.65 -13.24 6.31
CA ARG A 414 -10.51 -11.84 5.89
C ARG A 414 -9.19 -11.61 5.14
N LEU A 415 -8.14 -12.34 5.48
CA LEU A 415 -6.87 -12.41 4.76
C LEU A 415 -7.01 -13.08 3.39
N TRP A 416 -7.71 -14.23 3.31
CA TRP A 416 -8.05 -14.89 2.04
C TRP A 416 -8.85 -13.95 1.14
N ALA A 417 -9.88 -13.30 1.68
CA ALA A 417 -10.72 -12.34 0.95
C ALA A 417 -9.91 -11.12 0.49
N TYR A 418 -9.12 -10.52 1.38
CA TYR A 418 -8.22 -9.40 1.07
C TYR A 418 -7.24 -9.76 -0.06
N LEU A 419 -6.57 -10.91 0.03
CA LEU A 419 -5.65 -11.40 -1.00
C LEU A 419 -6.35 -11.66 -2.33
N THR A 420 -7.52 -12.31 -2.29
CA THR A 420 -8.30 -12.63 -3.49
C THR A 420 -8.77 -11.35 -4.19
N ILE A 421 -9.31 -10.38 -3.45
CA ILE A 421 -9.71 -9.06 -3.99
C ILE A 421 -8.50 -8.34 -4.62
N GLN A 422 -7.36 -8.27 -3.92
CA GLN A 422 -6.14 -7.65 -4.44
C GLN A 422 -5.68 -8.32 -5.75
N GLN A 423 -5.72 -9.65 -5.83
CA GLN A 423 -5.32 -10.40 -7.02
C GLN A 423 -6.31 -10.27 -8.19
N LEU A 424 -7.62 -10.20 -7.92
CA LEU A 424 -8.63 -9.93 -8.94
C LEU A 424 -8.46 -8.53 -9.55
N LEU A 425 -8.23 -7.52 -8.70
CA LEU A 425 -7.94 -6.14 -9.13
C LEU A 425 -6.61 -6.05 -9.88
N GLU A 426 -5.56 -6.75 -9.45
CA GLU A 426 -4.27 -6.81 -10.18
C GLU A 426 -4.45 -7.45 -11.56
N LYS A 427 -5.18 -8.58 -11.63
CA LYS A 427 -5.43 -9.31 -12.88
C LYS A 427 -6.26 -8.47 -13.86
N SER A 428 -7.27 -7.74 -13.39
CA SER A 428 -8.17 -6.94 -14.25
C SER A 428 -7.43 -5.83 -15.01
N ILE A 429 -6.36 -5.25 -14.44
CA ILE A 429 -5.53 -4.22 -15.10
C ILE A 429 -4.92 -4.75 -16.41
N SER A 430 -4.51 -6.01 -16.43
CA SER A 430 -3.88 -6.65 -17.59
C SER A 430 -4.84 -7.36 -18.55
N ALA A 431 -6.08 -7.59 -18.14
CA ALA A 431 -7.09 -8.36 -18.87
C ALA A 431 -7.58 -7.68 -20.19
N GLN A 432 -8.33 -8.44 -20.98
CA GLN A 432 -9.21 -7.93 -22.05
C GLN A 432 -10.54 -7.46 -21.44
N GLU A 433 -11.35 -6.67 -22.17
CA GLU A 433 -12.50 -5.97 -21.58
C GLU A 433 -13.59 -6.89 -20.97
N GLU A 434 -13.83 -8.06 -21.56
CA GLU A 434 -14.84 -9.03 -21.10
C GLU A 434 -14.38 -9.75 -19.82
N ASP A 435 -13.14 -10.23 -19.81
CA ASP A 435 -12.46 -10.75 -18.61
C ASP A 435 -12.37 -9.69 -17.51
N GLN A 436 -12.04 -8.44 -17.86
CA GLN A 436 -11.89 -7.34 -16.91
C GLN A 436 -13.20 -7.10 -16.13
N LYS A 437 -14.34 -7.03 -16.84
CA LYS A 437 -15.66 -6.88 -16.21
C LYS A 437 -15.98 -8.04 -15.27
N THR A 438 -15.66 -9.26 -15.68
CA THR A 438 -15.90 -10.47 -14.88
C THR A 438 -15.05 -10.48 -13.60
N LEU A 439 -13.77 -10.11 -13.70
CA LEU A 439 -12.86 -10.00 -12.56
C LEU A 439 -13.25 -8.86 -11.60
N GLU A 440 -13.68 -7.72 -12.14
CA GLU A 440 -14.18 -6.60 -11.34
C GLU A 440 -15.50 -6.94 -10.64
N ALA A 441 -16.42 -7.67 -11.28
CA ALA A 441 -17.65 -8.15 -10.64
C ALA A 441 -17.36 -9.09 -9.45
N GLN A 442 -16.46 -10.06 -9.62
CA GLN A 442 -16.03 -10.95 -8.52
C GLN A 442 -15.34 -10.18 -7.39
N ALA A 443 -14.49 -9.20 -7.71
CA ALA A 443 -13.85 -8.35 -6.72
C ALA A 443 -14.86 -7.47 -5.97
N LEU A 444 -15.90 -6.98 -6.67
CA LEU A 444 -16.99 -6.20 -6.07
C LEU A 444 -17.83 -7.05 -5.12
N GLU A 445 -18.25 -8.25 -5.53
CA GLU A 445 -19.01 -9.18 -4.70
C GLU A 445 -18.28 -9.49 -3.38
N LEU A 446 -17.00 -9.87 -3.46
CA LEU A 446 -16.16 -10.10 -2.28
C LEU A 446 -15.95 -8.82 -1.45
N SER A 447 -15.80 -7.66 -2.09
CA SER A 447 -15.67 -6.37 -1.39
C SER A 447 -16.91 -6.05 -0.56
N LEU A 448 -18.11 -6.35 -1.09
CA LEU A 448 -19.37 -6.16 -0.37
C LEU A 448 -19.56 -7.22 0.72
N GLN A 449 -19.33 -8.52 0.41
CA GLN A 449 -19.47 -9.63 1.36
C GLN A 449 -18.58 -9.44 2.60
N TYR A 450 -17.34 -9.01 2.41
CA TYR A 450 -16.36 -8.84 3.49
C TYR A 450 -16.31 -7.43 4.06
N SER A 451 -17.19 -6.53 3.60
CA SER A 451 -17.22 -5.12 4.00
C SER A 451 -15.83 -4.49 3.85
N PHE A 452 -15.23 -4.53 2.67
CA PHE A 452 -14.01 -3.80 2.34
C PHE A 452 -14.30 -2.58 1.48
N VAL A 453 -13.71 -1.43 1.82
CA VAL A 453 -13.64 -0.25 0.94
C VAL A 453 -12.46 -0.42 -0.02
N THR A 454 -12.77 -0.69 -1.28
CA THR A 454 -11.83 -1.02 -2.36
C THR A 454 -12.02 -0.06 -3.53
N PRO A 455 -11.26 -0.14 -4.65
CA PRO A 455 -11.48 0.73 -5.79
C PRO A 455 -12.90 0.69 -6.39
N LEU A 456 -13.67 -0.37 -6.10
CA LEU A 456 -15.02 -0.65 -6.62
C LEU A 456 -16.16 -0.36 -5.62
N THR A 457 -15.84 -0.18 -4.34
CA THR A 457 -16.80 0.09 -3.26
C THR A 457 -16.50 1.39 -2.53
N SER A 458 -17.51 1.87 -1.79
CA SER A 458 -17.45 3.09 -1.01
C SER A 458 -18.29 2.94 0.25
N MET A 459 -17.90 3.59 1.33
CA MET A 459 -18.65 3.62 2.58
C MET A 459 -19.39 4.95 2.73
N VAL A 460 -20.69 4.88 3.02
CA VAL A 460 -21.58 6.05 3.22
C VAL A 460 -22.03 6.09 4.68
N VAL A 461 -21.89 7.23 5.35
CA VAL A 461 -22.31 7.42 6.76
C VAL A 461 -23.41 8.48 6.78
N THR A 462 -24.63 8.15 7.21
CA THR A 462 -25.75 9.10 7.24
C THR A 462 -26.20 9.41 8.67
N LYS A 463 -26.48 10.68 8.96
CA LYS A 463 -27.02 11.16 10.25
C LYS A 463 -28.55 11.41 10.14
N PRO A 464 -29.43 10.48 10.55
CA PRO A 464 -30.87 10.73 10.60
C PRO A 464 -31.33 11.80 11.61
N ALA A 465 -32.12 12.73 11.06
CA ALA A 465 -32.99 13.77 11.63
C ALA A 465 -32.34 15.06 12.16
N GLY A 466 -32.85 16.21 11.68
CA GLY A 466 -32.60 17.57 12.20
C GLY A 466 -31.32 18.26 11.71
N GLN A 467 -30.28 17.47 11.42
CA GLN A 467 -29.07 17.89 10.71
C GLN A 467 -28.69 16.75 9.79
N GLU A 468 -29.18 16.79 8.55
CA GLU A 468 -28.81 15.77 7.58
C GLU A 468 -27.36 16.01 7.15
N GLN A 469 -26.49 15.04 7.44
CA GLN A 469 -25.09 15.05 7.07
C GLN A 469 -24.72 13.67 6.55
N THR A 470 -23.99 13.62 5.44
CA THR A 470 -23.66 12.37 4.72
C THR A 470 -22.18 12.32 4.35
N GLU A 471 -21.39 11.49 5.02
CA GLU A 471 -19.95 11.36 4.77
C GLU A 471 -19.67 10.22 3.78
N LEU A 472 -18.70 10.39 2.85
CA LEU A 472 -18.33 9.38 1.85
C LEU A 472 -16.84 9.01 1.93
N ALA A 473 -16.56 7.73 2.20
CA ALA A 473 -15.21 7.17 2.20
C ALA A 473 -14.99 6.25 1.00
N ASN A 474 -14.14 6.70 0.09
CA ASN A 474 -13.74 5.99 -1.13
C ASN A 474 -12.32 5.44 -0.99
N LYS A 475 -11.99 4.31 -1.62
CA LYS A 475 -10.58 4.00 -1.90
C LYS A 475 -10.08 4.91 -3.03
N PRO A 476 -9.04 5.74 -2.82
CA PRO A 476 -8.50 6.58 -3.87
C PRO A 476 -7.80 5.76 -4.96
N THR A 477 -7.78 6.27 -6.19
CA THR A 477 -7.01 5.70 -7.31
C THR A 477 -5.92 6.68 -7.74
N GLU A 478 -4.81 6.20 -8.33
CA GLU A 478 -3.73 7.09 -8.80
C GLU A 478 -4.23 8.10 -9.87
N ALA A 479 -5.22 7.71 -10.67
CA ALA A 479 -5.84 8.55 -11.70
C ALA A 479 -6.81 9.61 -11.14
N GLY A 480 -7.40 9.39 -9.96
CA GLY A 480 -8.43 10.27 -9.38
C GLY A 480 -7.93 11.64 -8.91
N LYS A 481 -6.64 11.95 -9.07
CA LYS A 481 -6.03 13.18 -8.57
C LYS A 481 -6.51 14.48 -9.28
N TRP A 482 -7.03 14.39 -10.51
CA TRP A 482 -7.26 15.55 -11.41
C TRP A 482 -8.74 15.88 -11.67
N GLY A 483 -9.67 15.32 -10.89
CA GLY A 483 -11.11 15.49 -11.09
C GLY A 483 -11.86 16.23 -9.97
N ILE A 484 -11.16 16.85 -9.02
CA ILE A 484 -11.77 17.54 -7.87
C ILE A 484 -11.27 18.98 -7.84
N GLU A 485 -12.02 19.87 -8.49
CA GLU A 485 -11.96 21.30 -8.17
C GLU A 485 -12.24 21.48 -6.68
N GLN A 486 -11.46 22.33 -6.01
CA GLN A 486 -11.85 22.74 -4.66
C GLN A 486 -13.12 23.59 -4.79
N PRO A 487 -14.17 23.38 -3.96
CA PRO A 487 -15.23 24.37 -3.87
C PRO A 487 -14.62 25.72 -3.42
N PRO A 488 -15.19 26.84 -3.88
CA PRO A 488 -14.60 28.18 -3.72
C PRO A 488 -14.50 28.65 -2.26
#